data_AF-A0A381EGM4-F1
#
_entry.id   AF-A0A381EGM4-F1
#
_cell.length_a   1.000
_cell.length_b   1.000
_cell.length_c   1.000
_cell.angle_alpha   90.00
_cell.angle_beta   90.00
_cell.angle_gamma   90.00
#
_symmetry.space_group_name_H-M   'P 1'
#
loop_
_entity.id
_entity.type
_entity.pdbx_description
1 polymer ?
#
loop_
_entity_poly.entity_id
_entity_poly.type
_entity_poly.pdbx_seq_one_letter_code
_entity_poly.pdbx_strand_id
1 'polypeptide(L)'
;MLSKKIKEIKLKGIKALNAFKTSYEELNALSTYLNFDFFKYENSYFLFKNKTLICKSKEAKKIKAYLVEFLGDKKDKLQEKELKKLSDIRLKELRKMKHNEQIRKANENGLFSYEELVS
;
A
#
# COMPACT_ATOMS: atom_id res chain seq x y z
N MET A 1 -2.29 -16.95 -20.37
CA MET A 1 -3.03 -17.19 -19.10
C MET A 1 -2.40 -16.52 -17.87
N LEU A 2 -1.07 -16.46 -17.73
CA LEU A 2 -0.38 -15.85 -16.58
C LEU A 2 -0.72 -14.37 -16.33
N SER A 3 -0.79 -13.55 -17.38
CA SER A 3 -1.05 -12.10 -17.27
C SER A 3 -2.44 -11.76 -16.74
N LYS A 4 -3.45 -12.61 -17.00
CA LYS A 4 -4.80 -12.47 -16.43
C LYS A 4 -4.78 -12.70 -14.91
N LYS A 5 -4.11 -13.75 -14.44
CA LYS A 5 -3.97 -14.05 -13.00
C LYS A 5 -3.20 -12.95 -12.25
N ILE A 6 -2.14 -12.40 -12.83
CA ILE A 6 -1.40 -11.27 -12.24
C ILE A 6 -2.25 -10.00 -12.19
N LYS A 7 -3.07 -9.73 -13.23
CA LYS A 7 -4.05 -8.63 -13.19
C LYS A 7 -5.11 -8.83 -12.11
N GLU A 8 -5.56 -10.06 -11.86
CA GLU A 8 -6.49 -10.35 -10.76
C GLU A 8 -5.85 -10.15 -9.38
N ILE A 9 -4.56 -10.47 -9.18
CA ILE A 9 -3.84 -10.16 -7.93
C ILE A 9 -3.86 -8.64 -7.67
N LYS A 10 -3.57 -7.84 -8.71
CA LYS A 10 -3.66 -6.36 -8.63
C LYS A 10 -5.06 -5.87 -8.25
N LEU A 11 -6.11 -6.59 -8.62
CA LEU A 11 -7.51 -6.14 -8.50
C LEU A 11 -8.23 -6.65 -7.25
N LYS A 12 -7.86 -7.80 -6.67
CA LYS A 12 -8.66 -8.46 -5.61
C LYS A 12 -8.00 -8.53 -4.23
N GLY A 13 -6.74 -8.11 -4.08
CA GLY A 13 -6.04 -8.13 -2.80
C GLY A 13 -5.95 -9.53 -2.17
N ILE A 14 -5.69 -9.59 -0.86
CA ILE A 14 -5.37 -10.81 -0.07
C ILE A 14 -6.35 -11.98 -0.32
N LYS A 15 -7.64 -11.72 -0.55
CA LYS A 15 -8.64 -12.78 -0.81
C LYS A 15 -8.37 -13.60 -2.07
N ALA A 16 -7.72 -13.03 -3.08
CA ALA A 16 -7.29 -13.78 -4.26
C ALA A 16 -6.08 -14.69 -3.99
N LEU A 17 -5.25 -14.41 -2.99
CA LEU A 17 -4.07 -15.24 -2.66
C LEU A 17 -4.44 -16.59 -2.03
N ASN A 18 -5.60 -16.71 -1.39
CA ASN A 18 -6.10 -18.01 -0.93
C ASN A 18 -6.41 -18.95 -2.11
N ALA A 19 -6.75 -18.40 -3.29
CA ALA A 19 -6.96 -19.17 -4.51
C ALA A 19 -5.67 -19.56 -5.24
N PHE A 20 -4.52 -18.96 -4.89
CA PHE A 20 -3.23 -19.37 -5.45
C PHE A 20 -2.85 -20.75 -4.93
N LYS A 21 -2.60 -21.71 -5.81
CA LYS A 21 -2.05 -23.01 -5.46
C LYS A 21 -0.54 -22.86 -5.21
N THR A 22 0.08 -23.93 -4.72
CA THR A 22 1.54 -24.00 -4.50
C THR A 22 2.30 -24.40 -5.77
N SER A 23 1.77 -24.08 -6.96
CA SER A 23 2.47 -24.36 -8.21
C SER A 23 3.64 -23.39 -8.38
N TYR A 24 4.70 -23.83 -9.06
CA TYR A 24 5.89 -23.02 -9.29
C TYR A 24 5.56 -21.71 -10.03
N GLU A 25 4.75 -21.79 -11.08
CA GLU A 25 4.35 -20.65 -11.89
C GLU A 25 3.58 -19.59 -11.09
N GLU A 26 2.71 -20.02 -10.19
CA GLU A 26 1.90 -19.15 -9.35
C GLU A 26 2.75 -18.47 -8.27
N LEU A 27 3.67 -19.21 -7.65
CA LEU A 27 4.64 -18.64 -6.71
C LEU A 27 5.61 -17.68 -7.39
N ASN A 28 6.07 -18.00 -8.60
CA ASN A 28 6.92 -17.12 -9.38
C ASN A 28 6.21 -15.81 -9.73
N ALA A 29 4.97 -15.90 -10.24
CA ALA A 29 4.17 -14.74 -10.57
C ALA A 29 3.92 -13.82 -9.36
N LEU A 30 3.62 -14.41 -8.19
CA LEU A 30 3.43 -13.65 -6.95
C LEU A 30 4.75 -13.00 -6.47
N SER A 31 5.86 -13.72 -6.59
CA SER A 31 7.19 -13.21 -6.23
C SER A 31 7.59 -12.04 -7.11
N THR A 32 7.43 -12.15 -8.44
CA THR A 32 7.66 -11.06 -9.39
C THR A 32 6.80 -9.85 -9.07
N TYR A 33 5.50 -10.05 -8.80
CA TYR A 33 4.60 -8.95 -8.42
C TYR A 33 5.07 -8.21 -7.15
N LEU A 34 5.65 -8.94 -6.20
CA LEU A 34 6.15 -8.39 -4.95
C LEU A 34 7.58 -7.82 -5.03
N ASN A 35 8.23 -7.89 -6.19
CA ASN A 35 9.64 -7.57 -6.43
C ASN A 35 10.61 -8.47 -5.64
N PHE A 36 10.36 -9.78 -5.66
CA PHE A 36 11.31 -10.79 -5.24
C PHE A 36 11.78 -11.61 -6.44
N ASP A 37 13.03 -12.06 -6.37
CA ASP A 37 13.57 -13.06 -7.28
C ASP A 37 13.26 -14.44 -6.69
N PHE A 38 12.58 -15.28 -7.47
CA PHE A 38 12.19 -16.63 -7.05
C PHE A 38 12.70 -17.65 -8.05
N PHE A 39 13.35 -18.69 -7.54
CA PHE A 39 13.72 -19.83 -8.37
C PHE A 39 13.77 -21.12 -7.55
N LYS A 40 13.62 -22.24 -8.25
CA LYS A 40 13.72 -23.59 -7.69
C LYS A 40 15.04 -24.18 -8.14
N TYR A 41 15.81 -24.71 -7.19
CA TYR A 41 17.02 -25.46 -7.47
C TYR A 41 16.95 -26.79 -6.71
N GLU A 42 17.15 -27.88 -7.44
CA GLU A 42 16.90 -29.25 -6.95
C GLU A 42 15.50 -29.38 -6.31
N ASN A 43 15.45 -29.74 -5.03
CA ASN A 43 14.23 -29.86 -4.22
C ASN A 43 14.03 -28.69 -3.25
N SER A 44 14.67 -27.56 -3.50
CA SER A 44 14.52 -26.36 -2.67
C SER A 44 14.03 -25.18 -3.49
N TYR A 45 13.18 -24.39 -2.84
CA TYR A 45 12.72 -23.10 -3.29
C TYR A 45 13.51 -22.00 -2.61
N PHE A 46 13.87 -20.98 -3.38
CA PHE A 46 14.63 -19.85 -2.91
C PHE A 46 13.92 -18.56 -3.27
N LEU A 47 13.87 -17.64 -2.31
CA LEU A 47 13.31 -16.32 -2.45
C LEU A 47 14.36 -15.29 -2.06
N PHE A 48 14.70 -14.42 -2.99
CA PHE A 48 15.69 -13.36 -2.82
C PHE A 48 15.04 -12.00 -2.99
N LYS A 49 15.63 -11.00 -2.33
CA LYS A 49 15.31 -9.59 -2.52
C LYS A 49 16.60 -8.82 -2.57
N ASN A 50 16.82 -8.04 -3.63
CA ASN A 50 18.06 -7.27 -3.81
C ASN A 50 19.31 -8.14 -3.60
N LYS A 51 19.35 -9.33 -4.20
CA LYS A 51 20.43 -10.32 -4.07
C LYS A 51 20.65 -10.90 -2.66
N THR A 52 19.79 -10.57 -1.70
CA THR A 52 19.83 -11.15 -0.34
C THR A 52 18.84 -12.30 -0.25
N LEU A 53 19.26 -13.45 0.28
CA LEU A 53 18.37 -14.59 0.51
C LEU A 53 17.42 -14.26 1.67
N ILE A 54 16.13 -14.33 1.39
CA ILE A 54 15.08 -14.00 2.35
C ILE A 54 14.43 -15.26 2.91
N CYS A 55 14.18 -16.24 2.04
CA CYS A 55 13.58 -17.50 2.44
C CYS A 55 14.13 -18.64 1.59
N LYS A 56 14.48 -19.76 2.26
CA LYS A 56 14.81 -21.03 1.63
C LYS A 56 13.94 -22.11 2.25
N SER A 57 13.26 -22.89 1.43
CA SER A 57 12.40 -23.97 1.92
C SER A 57 12.31 -25.10 0.90
N LYS A 58 12.26 -26.35 1.38
CA LYS A 58 11.89 -27.50 0.53
C LYS A 58 10.39 -27.56 0.23
N GLU A 59 9.59 -26.87 1.05
CA GLU A 59 8.14 -26.84 0.95
C GLU A 59 7.65 -25.55 0.30
N ALA A 60 6.94 -25.68 -0.81
CA ALA A 60 6.29 -24.57 -1.51
C ALA A 60 5.28 -23.82 -0.63
N LYS A 61 4.65 -24.50 0.34
CA LYS A 61 3.69 -23.92 1.29
C LYS A 61 4.33 -22.82 2.16
N LYS A 62 5.58 -23.01 2.60
CA LYS A 62 6.31 -22.03 3.41
C LYS A 62 6.66 -20.77 2.61
N ILE A 63 7.06 -20.93 1.35
CA ILE A 63 7.29 -19.78 0.45
C ILE A 63 5.99 -19.01 0.24
N LYS A 64 4.87 -19.73 -0.01
CA LYS A 64 3.56 -19.11 -0.14
C LYS A 64 3.20 -18.28 1.10
N ALA A 65 3.34 -18.87 2.30
CA ALA A 65 3.03 -18.19 3.55
C ALA A 65 3.83 -16.89 3.70
N TYR A 66 5.13 -16.93 3.43
CA TYR A 66 6.00 -15.75 3.47
C TYR A 66 5.54 -14.65 2.50
N LEU A 67 5.24 -15.01 1.25
CA LEU A 67 4.78 -14.05 0.24
C LEU A 67 3.42 -13.44 0.61
N VAL A 68 2.54 -14.22 1.23
CA VAL A 68 1.22 -13.76 1.70
C VAL A 68 1.38 -12.77 2.85
N GLU A 69 2.22 -13.10 3.84
CA GLU A 69 2.50 -12.26 5.00
C GLU A 69 3.10 -10.92 4.56
N PHE A 70 4.10 -10.96 3.67
CA PHE A 70 4.72 -9.76 3.12
C PHE A 70 3.74 -8.86 2.35
N LEU A 71 2.76 -9.47 1.67
CA LEU A 71 1.71 -8.74 0.97
C LEU A 71 0.69 -8.12 1.95
N GLY A 72 0.43 -8.77 3.09
CA GLY A 72 -0.32 -8.20 4.22
C GLY A 72 0.32 -6.92 4.72
N ASP A 73 1.60 -6.98 5.09
CA ASP A 73 2.38 -5.83 5.57
C ASP A 73 2.38 -4.64 4.60
N LYS A 74 2.48 -4.92 3.29
CA LYS A 74 2.42 -3.88 2.25
C LYS A 74 1.06 -3.19 2.21
N LYS A 75 -0.03 -3.95 2.40
CA LYS A 75 -1.40 -3.41 2.37
C LYS A 75 -1.66 -2.52 3.58
N ASP A 76 -1.22 -2.94 4.76
CA ASP A 76 -1.42 -2.19 5.99
C ASP A 76 -0.66 -0.85 5.94
N LYS A 77 0.58 -0.86 5.44
CA LYS A 77 1.36 0.38 5.20
C LYS A 77 0.74 1.31 4.16
N LEU A 78 0.02 0.77 3.18
CA LEU A 78 -0.67 1.58 2.16
C LEU A 78 -1.91 2.25 2.76
N GLN A 79 -2.71 1.51 3.53
CA GLN A 79 -3.87 2.06 4.24
C GLN A 79 -3.45 3.11 5.28
N GLU A 80 -2.37 2.88 6.03
CA GLU A 80 -1.84 3.86 6.99
C GLU A 80 -1.41 5.17 6.31
N LYS A 81 -0.80 5.09 5.11
CA LYS A 81 -0.42 6.27 4.31
C LYS A 81 -1.64 7.03 3.79
N GLU A 82 -2.69 6.33 3.35
CA GLU A 82 -3.93 6.97 2.90
C GLU A 82 -4.68 7.64 4.05
N LEU A 83 -4.75 6.98 5.22
CA LEU A 83 -5.28 7.55 6.46
C LEU A 83 -4.51 8.82 6.89
N LYS A 84 -3.18 8.80 6.82
CA LYS A 84 -2.35 9.99 7.08
C LYS A 84 -2.67 11.14 6.11
N LYS A 85 -2.75 10.87 4.80
CA LYS A 85 -3.11 11.90 3.80
C LYS A 85 -4.48 12.52 4.07
N LEU A 86 -5.49 11.69 4.37
CA LEU A 86 -6.83 12.16 4.71
C LEU A 86 -6.83 13.00 5.99
N SER A 87 -6.04 12.60 6.99
CA SER A 87 -5.87 13.38 8.22
C SER A 87 -5.19 14.73 7.97
N ASP A 88 -4.18 14.78 7.10
CA ASP A 88 -3.48 16.02 6.73
C ASP A 88 -4.39 16.99 5.97
N ILE A 89 -5.25 16.47 5.08
CA ILE A 89 -6.25 17.28 4.37
C ILE A 89 -7.24 17.87 5.37
N ARG A 90 -7.79 17.05 6.27
CA ARG A 90 -8.74 17.50 7.29
C ARG A 90 -8.12 18.53 8.24
N LEU A 91 -6.83 18.38 8.58
CA LEU A 91 -6.10 19.34 9.41
C LEU A 91 -5.91 20.69 8.68
N LYS A 92 -5.64 20.67 7.37
CA LYS A 92 -5.56 21.88 6.55
C LYS A 92 -6.89 22.61 6.46
N GLU A 93 -8.00 21.88 6.27
CA GLU A 93 -9.35 22.47 6.27
C GLU A 93 -9.69 23.10 7.62
N LEU A 94 -9.40 22.42 8.74
CA LEU A 94 -9.59 22.96 10.08
C LEU A 94 -8.79 24.24 10.33
N ARG A 95 -7.54 24.32 9.85
CA ARG A 95 -6.73 25.55 9.94
C ARG A 95 -7.34 26.69 9.14
N LYS A 96 -7.83 26.43 7.92
CA LYS A 96 -8.54 27.43 7.10
C LYS A 96 -9.82 27.91 7.78
N MET A 97 -10.62 27.01 8.34
CA MET A 97 -11.84 27.39 9.07
C MET A 97 -11.54 28.28 10.27
N LYS A 98 -10.56 27.92 11.10
CA LYS A 98 -10.13 28.77 12.23
C LYS A 98 -9.64 30.14 11.79
N HIS A 99 -8.87 30.21 10.71
CA HIS A 99 -8.39 31.47 10.16
C HIS A 99 -9.54 32.35 9.65
N ASN A 100 -10.46 31.78 8.88
CA ASN A 100 -11.64 32.50 8.39
C ASN A 100 -12.54 32.97 9.53
N GLU A 101 -12.68 32.18 10.60
CA GLU A 101 -13.45 32.59 11.78
C GLU A 101 -12.77 33.73 12.54
N GLN A 102 -11.43 33.75 12.62
CA GLN A 102 -10.67 34.85 13.20
C GLN A 102 -10.82 36.13 12.37
N ILE A 103 -10.75 36.05 11.03
CA ILE A 103 -11.02 37.17 10.13
C ILE A 103 -12.45 37.69 10.36
N ARG A 104 -13.45 36.81 10.41
CA ARG A 104 -14.85 37.18 10.66
C ARG A 104 -15.01 37.93 11.98
N LYS A 105 -14.39 37.45 13.07
CA LYS A 105 -14.41 38.12 14.39
C LYS A 105 -13.67 39.46 14.39
N ALA A 106 -12.57 39.58 13.65
CA ALA A 106 -11.87 40.85 13.49
C ALA A 106 -12.74 41.87 12.71
N ASN A 107 -13.46 41.42 11.69
CA ASN A 107 -14.36 42.25 10.90
C ASN A 107 -15.63 42.69 11.65
N GLU A 108 -16.15 41.87 12.55
CA GLU A 108 -17.25 42.27 13.46
C GLU A 108 -16.82 43.46 14.36
N ASN A 109 -15.52 43.63 14.60
CA ASN A 109 -14.94 44.77 15.31
C ASN A 109 -14.44 45.90 14.38
N GLY A 110 -14.73 45.83 13.07
CA GLY A 110 -14.42 46.89 12.09
C GLY A 110 -12.96 46.99 11.66
N LEU A 111 -12.15 45.94 11.82
CA LEU A 111 -10.70 46.01 11.59
C LEU A 111 -10.24 46.01 10.12
N PHE A 112 -11.03 45.53 9.16
CA PHE A 112 -10.65 45.46 7.74
C PHE A 112 -11.78 45.95 6.82
N SER A 113 -11.42 46.61 5.71
CA SER A 113 -12.40 47.04 4.69
C SER A 113 -12.79 45.86 3.78
N TYR A 114 -13.97 45.93 3.15
CA TYR A 114 -14.49 44.86 2.28
C TYR A 114 -13.55 44.53 1.10
N GLU A 115 -12.68 45.45 0.70
CA GLU A 115 -11.69 45.27 -0.38
C GLU A 115 -10.52 44.37 0.02
N GLU A 116 -10.13 44.33 1.30
CA GLU A 116 -9.03 43.50 1.80
C GLU A 116 -9.41 42.03 2.04
N LEU A 117 -10.71 41.70 2.00
CA LEU A 117 -11.25 40.37 2.35
C LEU A 117 -11.45 39.43 1.16
N VAL A 118 -11.31 39.94 -0.06
CA VAL A 118 -11.65 39.22 -1.31
C VAL A 118 -10.43 39.03 -2.23
N SER A 119 -9.23 39.40 -1.79
CA SER A 119 -7.95 39.16 -2.49
C SER A 119 -7.23 37.92 -1.97
#